data_AF-A0A5E4WSN0-F1
#
_entry.id   AF-A0A5E4WSN0-F1
#
_cell.length_a   1.000
_cell.length_b   1.000
_cell.length_c   1.000
_cell.angle_alpha   90.00
_cell.angle_beta   90.00
_cell.angle_gamma   90.00
#
_symmetry.space_group_name_H-M   'P 1'
#
loop_
_entity.id
_entity.type
_entity.pdbx_description
1 polymer ?
#
loop_
_entity_poly.entity_id
_entity_poly.type
_entity_poly.pdbx_seq_one_letter_code
_entity_poly.pdbx_strand_id
1 'polypeptide(L)'
;MVLNWLDVGFAVACIHALGIAAAIHAVLTVRTSQGAVAWAVSLVTMPYLTLIPYLFLGRSKFIGYVEARRARNEVLQSRMGETQWRGETPVAVEAHPEFAALTAMTGMSFVAGNRVRLLVNGRATFDAIFAAIDRARDYVIVQFFIVKDDALGRALAARLLARAATGVKVYFLYDRIGSHDLPRSYCEKLRQGGVLVHEFAAAKRGIFVNRFQLNFRNHRKIVVIDGNEAFIGGHNVGVEYLGEKPPLAPWRDTHISVRGPAVVGIQRAFAEDWHWSTGLVPELNRQPVASGEDMHCQVVPSGPADRLETSSLFFVNAINAAQKRVWLTTPYFVPDEAVFSALRLAVLRGVDVRLLIPDRADHYVVFEATTSYAFEAARSGIHVYRYHHGFIHQKVVLIDDSAAAVGSANLDNRSFRLNFEIMLLTVDRAFADDVAYMLADDFGKASLLNKDDFRLIPRWRQLAMRIARLFAPIL
;
A
#
# COMPACT_ATOMS: atom_id res chain seq x y z
N MET A 1 -23.47 28.25 -41.33
CA MET A 1 -23.84 29.02 -40.12
C MET A 1 -22.64 29.89 -39.79
N VAL A 2 -22.71 31.19 -40.07
CA VAL A 2 -21.59 32.12 -39.82
C VAL A 2 -21.65 32.49 -38.34
N LEU A 3 -20.66 32.06 -37.55
CA LEU A 3 -20.58 32.48 -36.14
C LEU A 3 -20.40 34.00 -36.11
N ASN A 4 -21.34 34.72 -35.49
CA ASN A 4 -21.18 36.14 -35.23
C ASN A 4 -20.32 36.34 -33.96
N TRP A 5 -19.63 37.46 -33.84
CA TRP A 5 -18.81 37.82 -32.67
C TRP A 5 -19.59 37.79 -31.35
N LEU A 6 -20.90 38.00 -31.40
CA LEU A 6 -21.80 37.86 -30.25
C LEU A 6 -21.89 36.40 -29.77
N ASP A 7 -21.94 35.43 -30.69
CA ASP A 7 -21.96 34.00 -30.34
C ASP A 7 -20.64 33.56 -29.70
N VAL A 8 -19.53 34.08 -30.22
CA VAL A 8 -18.19 33.85 -29.67
C VAL A 8 -18.05 34.46 -28.28
N GLY A 9 -18.49 35.71 -28.10
CA GLY A 9 -18.47 36.40 -26.81
C GLY A 9 -19.34 35.71 -25.76
N PHE A 10 -20.53 35.26 -26.15
CA PHE A 10 -21.43 34.49 -25.27
C PHE A 10 -20.81 33.15 -24.87
N ALA A 11 -20.23 32.40 -25.81
CA ALA A 11 -19.55 31.14 -25.53
C ALA A 11 -18.37 31.34 -24.56
N VAL A 12 -17.57 32.40 -24.75
CA VAL A 12 -16.48 32.80 -23.85
C VAL A 12 -17.00 33.10 -22.44
N ALA A 13 -18.08 33.88 -22.32
CA ALA A 13 -18.69 34.17 -21.03
C ALA A 13 -19.21 32.92 -20.32
N CYS A 14 -19.87 32.00 -21.06
CA CYS A 14 -20.31 30.72 -20.52
C CYS A 14 -19.13 29.87 -20.00
N ILE A 15 -18.02 29.82 -20.73
CA ILE A 15 -16.83 29.06 -20.30
C ILE A 15 -16.22 29.66 -19.03
N HIS A 16 -16.13 30.98 -18.90
CA HIS A 16 -15.68 31.61 -17.66
C HIS A 16 -16.65 31.41 -16.49
N ALA A 17 -17.96 31.46 -16.72
CA ALA A 17 -18.95 31.16 -15.70
C ALA A 17 -18.83 29.71 -15.20
N LEU A 18 -18.64 28.75 -16.12
CA LEU A 18 -18.33 27.36 -15.78
C LEU A 18 -17.01 27.24 -15.02
N GLY A 19 -15.98 27.98 -15.42
CA GLY A 19 -14.70 28.09 -14.72
C GLY A 19 -14.86 28.55 -13.27
N ILE A 20 -15.61 29.62 -13.03
CA ILE A 20 -15.90 30.14 -11.69
C ILE A 20 -16.68 29.12 -10.86
N ALA A 21 -17.73 28.50 -11.43
CA ALA A 21 -18.49 27.46 -10.74
C ALA A 21 -17.59 26.25 -10.37
N ALA A 22 -16.73 25.82 -11.29
CA ALA A 22 -15.74 24.78 -11.06
C ALA A 22 -14.71 25.18 -9.99
N ALA A 23 -14.28 26.43 -9.95
CA ALA A 23 -13.36 26.97 -8.95
C ALA A 23 -13.98 26.98 -7.55
N ILE A 24 -15.25 27.41 -7.42
CA ILE A 24 -16.00 27.32 -6.16
C ILE A 24 -16.08 25.87 -5.72
N HIS A 25 -16.45 24.96 -6.62
CA HIS A 25 -16.44 23.53 -6.35
C HIS A 25 -15.04 23.05 -5.92
N ALA A 26 -13.95 23.58 -6.51
CA ALA A 26 -12.59 23.19 -6.17
C ALA A 26 -12.24 23.61 -4.75
N VAL A 27 -12.58 24.84 -4.36
CA VAL A 27 -12.37 25.35 -2.99
C VAL A 27 -13.14 24.51 -1.96
N LEU A 28 -14.34 24.06 -2.29
CA LEU A 28 -15.18 23.25 -1.39
C LEU A 28 -14.75 21.78 -1.30
N THR A 29 -14.11 21.25 -2.35
CA THR A 29 -13.93 19.79 -2.47
C THR A 29 -12.48 19.34 -2.63
N VAL A 30 -11.53 20.22 -2.95
CA VAL A 30 -10.10 19.90 -3.04
C VAL A 30 -9.50 19.83 -1.63
N ARG A 31 -8.67 18.81 -1.42
CA ARG A 31 -8.23 18.37 -0.11
C ARG A 31 -7.23 19.31 0.56
N THR A 32 -6.31 19.86 -0.21
CA THR A 32 -5.26 20.75 0.30
C THR A 32 -5.56 22.18 -0.10
N SER A 33 -5.28 23.12 0.79
CA SER A 33 -5.44 24.55 0.49
C SER A 33 -4.62 24.97 -0.73
N GLN A 34 -3.40 24.44 -0.87
CA GLN A 34 -2.54 24.69 -2.03
C GLN A 34 -3.16 24.18 -3.33
N GLY A 35 -3.69 22.96 -3.34
CA GLY A 35 -4.37 22.40 -4.52
C GLY A 35 -5.66 23.14 -4.86
N ALA A 36 -6.43 23.54 -3.84
CA ALA A 36 -7.64 24.34 -4.00
C ALA A 36 -7.33 25.70 -4.64
N VAL A 37 -6.30 26.39 -4.15
CA VAL A 37 -5.82 27.65 -4.72
C VAL A 37 -5.35 27.45 -6.16
N ALA A 38 -4.53 26.43 -6.42
CA ALA A 38 -4.03 26.14 -7.77
C ALA A 38 -5.17 25.91 -8.76
N TRP A 39 -6.16 25.08 -8.41
CA TRP A 39 -7.34 24.85 -9.24
C TRP A 39 -8.19 26.10 -9.39
N ALA A 40 -8.49 26.81 -8.29
CA ALA A 40 -9.35 27.98 -8.32
C ALA A 40 -8.76 29.09 -9.21
N VAL A 41 -7.49 29.44 -9.03
CA VAL A 41 -6.80 30.45 -9.85
C VAL A 41 -6.79 30.02 -11.32
N SER A 42 -6.44 28.77 -11.61
CA SER A 42 -6.31 28.28 -12.99
C SER A 42 -7.67 28.19 -13.70
N LEU A 43 -8.74 27.82 -12.99
CA LEU A 43 -10.11 27.75 -13.52
C LEU A 43 -10.73 29.12 -13.76
N VAL A 44 -10.40 30.12 -12.94
CA VAL A 44 -10.88 31.49 -13.14
C VAL A 44 -10.12 32.19 -14.26
N THR A 45 -8.79 32.03 -14.31
CA THR A 45 -7.92 32.78 -15.24
C THR A 45 -7.83 32.17 -16.64
N MET A 46 -7.82 30.84 -16.76
CA MET A 46 -7.62 30.13 -18.02
C MET A 46 -8.55 28.91 -18.17
N PRO A 47 -9.88 29.07 -18.03
CA PRO A 47 -10.86 27.97 -18.01
C PRO A 47 -10.80 27.06 -19.23
N TYR A 48 -10.45 27.60 -20.41
CA TYR A 48 -10.34 26.85 -21.67
C TYR A 48 -9.32 25.71 -21.62
N LEU A 49 -8.26 25.89 -20.82
CA LEU A 49 -7.20 24.88 -20.64
C LEU A 49 -7.43 24.02 -19.40
N THR A 50 -8.15 24.54 -18.40
CA THR A 50 -8.17 23.97 -17.05
C THR A 50 -9.46 23.25 -16.71
N LEU A 51 -10.59 23.61 -17.34
CA LEU A 51 -11.86 22.91 -17.12
C LEU A 51 -11.76 21.43 -17.47
N ILE A 52 -11.12 21.10 -18.60
CA ILE A 52 -10.96 19.70 -19.02
C ILE A 52 -10.11 18.95 -17.99
N PRO A 53 -8.84 19.32 -17.69
CA PRO A 53 -8.05 18.67 -16.65
C PRO A 53 -8.73 18.66 -15.28
N TYR A 54 -9.41 19.73 -14.88
CA TYR A 54 -10.12 19.80 -13.60
C TYR A 54 -11.27 18.80 -13.55
N LEU A 55 -11.98 18.63 -14.66
CA LEU A 55 -12.97 17.57 -14.76
C LEU A 55 -12.31 16.26 -14.41
N PHE A 56 -11.10 15.94 -14.91
CA PHE A 56 -10.31 14.70 -14.73
C PHE A 56 -9.49 14.55 -13.42
N LEU A 57 -9.08 15.65 -12.79
CA LEU A 57 -8.08 15.64 -11.69
C LEU A 57 -8.52 16.46 -10.47
N GLY A 58 -9.54 17.30 -10.61
CA GLY A 58 -9.93 18.30 -9.62
C GLY A 58 -10.80 17.79 -8.47
N ARG A 59 -11.45 16.65 -8.64
CA ARG A 59 -12.28 16.06 -7.57
C ARG A 59 -11.40 15.26 -6.62
N SER A 60 -11.28 15.75 -5.38
CA SER A 60 -10.41 15.11 -4.37
C SER A 60 -11.14 14.17 -3.40
N LYS A 61 -12.47 14.25 -3.29
CA LYS A 61 -13.26 13.32 -2.47
C LYS A 61 -14.19 12.50 -3.34
N PHE A 62 -13.89 11.21 -3.41
CA PHE A 62 -14.77 10.20 -3.96
C PHE A 62 -15.88 9.84 -2.95
N ILE A 63 -16.66 10.84 -2.54
CA ILE A 63 -17.67 10.74 -1.47
C ILE A 63 -18.56 9.50 -1.68
N GLY A 64 -19.07 9.30 -2.90
CA GLY A 64 -19.89 8.12 -3.21
C GLY A 64 -19.17 6.76 -3.17
N TYR A 65 -17.87 6.67 -3.47
CA TYR A 65 -17.12 5.41 -3.33
C TYR A 65 -16.81 5.10 -1.87
N VAL A 66 -16.35 6.11 -1.13
CA VAL A 66 -16.01 5.97 0.29
C VAL A 66 -17.27 5.66 1.11
N GLU A 67 -18.38 6.36 0.86
CA GLU A 67 -19.67 6.08 1.51
C GLU A 67 -20.21 4.70 1.12
N ALA A 68 -20.18 4.33 -0.15
CA ALA A 68 -20.62 2.99 -0.58
C ALA A 68 -19.75 1.88 0.01
N ARG A 69 -18.43 2.10 0.13
CA ARG A 69 -17.50 1.17 0.76
C ARG A 69 -17.79 1.04 2.25
N ARG A 70 -17.97 2.16 2.95
CA ARG A 70 -18.30 2.17 4.39
C ARG A 70 -19.63 1.50 4.66
N ALA A 71 -20.69 1.85 3.92
CA ALA A 71 -21.99 1.21 4.06
C ALA A 71 -21.90 -0.31 3.83
N ARG A 72 -21.10 -0.76 2.85
CA ARG A 72 -20.87 -2.20 2.64
C ARG A 72 -20.03 -2.85 3.73
N ASN A 73 -19.06 -2.14 4.29
CA ASN A 73 -18.29 -2.62 5.43
C ASN A 73 -19.18 -2.73 6.68
N GLU A 74 -20.11 -1.81 6.91
CA GLU A 74 -21.12 -1.87 7.98
C GLU A 74 -22.09 -3.06 7.77
N VAL A 75 -22.53 -3.30 6.54
CA VAL A 75 -23.34 -4.49 6.19
C VAL A 75 -22.53 -5.78 6.41
N LEU A 76 -21.26 -5.80 6.03
CA LEU A 76 -20.38 -6.94 6.29
C LEU A 76 -20.23 -7.17 7.80
N GLN A 77 -19.97 -6.12 8.58
CA GLN A 77 -19.83 -6.20 10.03
C GLN A 77 -21.12 -6.71 10.70
N SER A 78 -22.29 -6.23 10.28
CA SER A 78 -23.57 -6.72 10.81
C SER A 78 -23.84 -8.18 10.44
N ARG A 79 -23.52 -8.60 9.21
CA ARG A 79 -23.66 -10.00 8.77
C ARG A 79 -22.66 -10.95 9.41
N MET A 80 -21.48 -10.46 9.79
CA MET A 80 -20.45 -11.26 10.43
C MET A 80 -20.53 -11.24 11.97
N GLY A 81 -21.45 -10.46 12.55
CA GLY A 81 -21.61 -10.26 13.99
C GLY A 81 -20.55 -9.30 14.56
N GLU A 82 -20.96 -8.27 15.29
CA GLU A 82 -20.04 -7.27 15.87
C GLU A 82 -19.03 -7.91 16.85
N THR A 83 -19.46 -8.92 17.61
CA THR A 83 -18.66 -9.57 18.67
C THR A 83 -17.62 -10.55 18.14
N GLN A 84 -17.75 -11.05 16.90
CA GLN A 84 -16.79 -12.02 16.33
C GLN A 84 -15.59 -11.37 15.64
N TRP A 85 -15.64 -10.06 15.36
CA TRP A 85 -14.57 -9.32 14.65
C TRP A 85 -14.07 -8.06 15.35
N ARG A 86 -14.84 -7.48 16.30
CA ARG A 86 -14.23 -6.61 17.31
C ARG A 86 -13.31 -7.50 18.12
N GLY A 87 -12.05 -7.11 18.27
CA GLY A 87 -11.00 -7.87 18.94
C GLY A 87 -11.23 -8.11 20.44
N GLU A 88 -12.40 -8.58 20.83
CA GLU A 88 -12.64 -9.42 22.01
C GLU A 88 -12.31 -10.87 21.65
N THR A 89 -11.24 -11.09 20.88
CA THR A 89 -10.55 -12.38 20.93
C THR A 89 -10.06 -12.55 22.37
N PRO A 90 -10.20 -13.73 23.00
CA PRO A 90 -9.64 -14.01 24.33
C PRO A 90 -8.13 -13.74 24.48
N VAL A 91 -7.45 -13.44 23.37
CA VAL A 91 -6.01 -13.20 23.22
C VAL A 91 -5.70 -11.72 22.92
N ALA A 92 -6.70 -10.83 22.95
CA ALA A 92 -6.45 -9.41 22.86
C ALA A 92 -5.68 -8.94 24.09
N VAL A 93 -4.60 -8.21 23.86
CA VAL A 93 -3.75 -7.67 24.94
C VAL A 93 -3.87 -6.16 24.96
N GLU A 94 -3.60 -5.57 26.12
CA GLU A 94 -3.49 -4.11 26.23
C GLU A 94 -2.51 -3.61 25.17
N ALA A 95 -2.90 -2.55 24.47
CA ALA A 95 -2.03 -1.95 23.49
C ALA A 95 -0.78 -1.44 24.21
N HIS A 96 0.38 -1.74 23.64
CA HIS A 96 1.62 -1.05 24.01
C HIS A 96 1.36 0.47 23.93
N PRO A 97 1.59 1.25 25.01
CA PRO A 97 1.12 2.63 25.11
C PRO A 97 1.52 3.53 23.94
N GLU A 98 2.73 3.34 23.41
CA GLU A 98 3.28 4.04 22.25
C GLU A 98 2.56 3.71 20.93
N PHE A 99 1.79 2.63 20.89
CA PHE A 99 1.01 2.17 19.74
C PHE A 99 -0.50 2.22 19.95
N ALA A 100 -0.99 2.70 21.09
CA ALA A 100 -2.42 2.72 21.43
C ALA A 100 -3.29 3.45 20.39
N ALA A 101 -2.75 4.50 19.76
CA ALA A 101 -3.43 5.24 18.70
C ALA A 101 -3.80 4.36 17.49
N LEU A 102 -3.01 3.34 17.18
CA LEU A 102 -3.26 2.44 16.05
C LEU A 102 -4.56 1.65 16.23
N THR A 103 -4.87 1.22 17.47
CA THR A 103 -6.11 0.51 17.79
C THR A 103 -7.32 1.39 17.55
N ALA A 104 -7.25 2.67 17.97
CA ALA A 104 -8.32 3.64 17.77
C ALA A 104 -8.57 3.95 16.28
N MET A 105 -7.51 3.96 15.46
CA MET A 105 -7.63 4.23 14.02
C MET A 105 -8.16 3.03 13.23
N THR A 106 -7.68 1.83 13.54
CA THR A 106 -7.97 0.62 12.75
C THR A 106 -9.20 -0.14 13.26
N GLY A 107 -9.56 0.03 14.53
CA GLY A 107 -10.53 -0.82 15.22
C GLY A 107 -10.04 -2.27 15.36
N MET A 108 -8.73 -2.51 15.27
CA MET A 108 -8.09 -3.81 15.46
C MET A 108 -7.08 -3.71 16.60
N SER A 109 -7.29 -4.48 17.66
CA SER A 109 -6.40 -4.51 18.83
C SER A 109 -5.13 -5.31 18.56
N PHE A 110 -4.14 -5.15 19.43
CA PHE A 110 -3.05 -6.13 19.54
C PHE A 110 -3.59 -7.49 19.97
N VAL A 111 -3.01 -8.53 19.39
CA VAL A 111 -3.27 -9.92 19.78
C VAL A 111 -1.94 -10.60 20.11
N ALA A 112 -1.92 -11.40 21.16
CA ALA A 112 -0.76 -12.20 21.55
C ALA A 112 -0.82 -13.61 20.93
N GLY A 113 0.07 -14.52 21.33
CA GLY A 113 0.05 -15.91 20.83
C GLY A 113 0.48 -16.10 19.37
N ASN A 114 1.22 -15.15 18.79
CA ASN A 114 1.65 -15.21 17.39
C ASN A 114 3.11 -15.61 17.23
N ARG A 115 3.41 -16.12 16.04
CA ARG A 115 4.74 -16.33 15.51
C ARG A 115 4.86 -15.63 14.17
N VAL A 116 5.88 -14.80 14.02
CA VAL A 116 6.19 -14.10 12.77
C VAL A 116 7.60 -14.47 12.34
N ARG A 117 7.78 -14.79 11.05
CA ARG A 117 9.08 -15.14 10.46
C ARG A 117 9.33 -14.36 9.19
N LEU A 118 10.52 -13.77 9.05
CA LEU A 118 10.96 -13.10 7.83
C LEU A 118 11.15 -14.10 6.68
N LEU A 119 10.73 -13.68 5.49
CA LEU A 119 10.96 -14.34 4.21
C LEU A 119 11.70 -13.34 3.32
N VAL A 120 13.01 -13.53 3.22
CA VAL A 120 13.92 -12.63 2.50
C VAL A 120 14.01 -13.05 1.04
N ASN A 121 13.66 -12.13 0.13
CA ASN A 121 13.63 -12.34 -1.33
C ASN A 121 12.57 -13.34 -1.82
N GLY A 122 12.40 -13.36 -3.15
CA GLY A 122 11.31 -14.07 -3.81
C GLY A 122 11.39 -15.58 -3.63
N ARG A 123 12.58 -16.19 -3.66
CA ARG A 123 12.74 -17.64 -3.51
C ARG A 123 12.19 -18.11 -2.15
N ALA A 124 12.69 -17.56 -1.04
CA ALA A 124 12.22 -17.92 0.30
C ALA A 124 10.71 -17.67 0.46
N THR A 125 10.20 -16.58 -0.13
CA THR A 125 8.79 -16.21 -0.09
C THR A 125 7.91 -17.22 -0.83
N PHE A 126 8.17 -17.44 -2.12
CA PHE A 126 7.33 -18.28 -2.96
C PHE A 126 7.48 -19.77 -2.66
N ASP A 127 8.66 -20.23 -2.22
CA ASP A 127 8.82 -21.60 -1.75
C ASP A 127 7.97 -21.86 -0.50
N ALA A 128 7.95 -20.92 0.45
CA ALA A 128 7.11 -21.01 1.65
C ALA A 128 5.61 -20.96 1.32
N ILE A 129 5.19 -20.02 0.45
CA ILE A 129 3.80 -19.90 -0.01
C ILE A 129 3.35 -21.17 -0.74
N PHE A 130 4.15 -21.69 -1.67
CA PHE A 130 3.80 -22.87 -2.44
C PHE A 130 3.71 -24.11 -1.57
N ALA A 131 4.67 -24.34 -0.67
CA ALA A 131 4.58 -25.41 0.30
C ALA A 131 3.31 -25.28 1.18
N ALA A 132 2.84 -24.06 1.44
CA ALA A 132 1.65 -23.78 2.22
C ALA A 132 0.35 -24.05 1.46
N ILE A 133 0.28 -23.66 0.20
CA ILE A 133 -0.83 -24.00 -0.68
C ILE A 133 -0.92 -25.52 -0.83
N ASP A 134 0.20 -26.21 -1.04
CA ASP A 134 0.23 -27.65 -1.29
C ASP A 134 -0.32 -28.47 -0.09
N ARG A 135 -0.25 -27.94 1.14
CA ARG A 135 -0.78 -28.58 2.36
C ARG A 135 -2.20 -28.14 2.78
N ALA A 136 -2.81 -27.19 2.06
CA ALA A 136 -4.12 -26.63 2.41
C ALA A 136 -5.21 -27.71 2.42
N ARG A 137 -6.15 -27.60 3.36
CA ARG A 137 -7.22 -28.60 3.57
C ARG A 137 -8.63 -28.03 3.43
N ASP A 138 -8.85 -26.79 3.83
CA ASP A 138 -10.18 -26.17 3.88
C ASP A 138 -10.30 -25.09 2.81
N TYR A 139 -9.39 -24.11 2.83
CA TYR A 139 -9.38 -23.02 1.87
C TYR A 139 -8.03 -22.32 1.70
N VAL A 140 -7.87 -21.71 0.54
CA VAL A 140 -6.73 -20.86 0.20
C VAL A 140 -7.26 -19.49 -0.22
N ILE A 141 -6.76 -18.44 0.42
CA ILE A 141 -6.92 -17.06 -0.04
C ILE A 141 -5.65 -16.65 -0.78
N VAL A 142 -5.80 -16.05 -1.96
CA VAL A 142 -4.71 -15.41 -2.69
C VAL A 142 -5.18 -14.03 -3.16
N GLN A 143 -4.45 -13.00 -2.73
CA GLN A 143 -4.66 -11.62 -3.12
C GLN A 143 -3.34 -10.96 -3.49
N PHE A 144 -3.22 -10.40 -4.70
CA PHE A 144 -2.02 -9.71 -5.17
C PHE A 144 -2.35 -8.48 -6.02
N PHE A 145 -1.46 -7.49 -5.99
CA PHE A 145 -1.54 -6.32 -6.87
C PHE A 145 -1.18 -6.68 -8.32
N ILE A 146 -0.03 -7.34 -8.53
CA ILE A 146 0.41 -7.82 -9.84
C ILE A 146 0.46 -9.34 -9.84
N VAL A 147 -0.18 -9.93 -10.85
CA VAL A 147 0.00 -11.33 -11.25
C VAL A 147 0.31 -11.35 -12.74
N LYS A 148 1.36 -12.08 -13.13
CA LYS A 148 1.76 -12.26 -14.52
C LYS A 148 1.57 -13.71 -14.96
N ASP A 149 1.26 -13.92 -16.24
CA ASP A 149 1.31 -15.26 -16.86
C ASP A 149 2.75 -15.60 -17.31
N ASP A 150 3.64 -15.70 -16.32
CA ASP A 150 5.01 -16.18 -16.50
C ASP A 150 5.24 -17.49 -15.74
N ALA A 151 6.50 -17.95 -15.62
CA ALA A 151 6.80 -19.22 -14.97
C ALA A 151 6.29 -19.27 -13.52
N LEU A 152 6.43 -18.18 -12.76
CA LEU A 152 5.98 -18.11 -11.38
C LEU A 152 4.45 -18.07 -11.28
N GLY A 153 3.80 -17.24 -12.10
CA GLY A 153 2.33 -17.18 -12.13
C GLY A 153 1.70 -18.50 -12.59
N ARG A 154 2.26 -19.17 -13.60
CA ARG A 154 1.79 -20.50 -14.01
C ARG A 154 1.99 -21.55 -12.92
N ALA A 155 3.09 -21.48 -12.18
CA ALA A 155 3.34 -22.36 -11.03
C ALA A 155 2.34 -22.13 -9.89
N LEU A 156 1.95 -20.86 -9.64
CA LEU A 156 0.87 -20.52 -8.72
C LEU A 156 -0.46 -21.11 -9.22
N ALA A 157 -0.85 -20.82 -10.47
CA ALA A 157 -2.09 -21.30 -11.05
C ALA A 157 -2.22 -22.83 -10.97
N ALA A 158 -1.15 -23.56 -11.30
CA ALA A 158 -1.15 -25.02 -11.22
C ALA A 158 -1.46 -25.55 -9.82
N ARG A 159 -0.90 -24.94 -8.78
CA ARG A 159 -1.15 -25.32 -7.38
C ARG A 159 -2.56 -24.97 -6.92
N LEU A 160 -3.06 -23.80 -7.30
CA LEU A 160 -4.44 -23.40 -7.01
C LEU A 160 -5.44 -24.36 -7.65
N LEU A 161 -5.23 -24.74 -8.91
CA LEU A 161 -6.04 -25.76 -9.59
C LEU A 161 -5.94 -27.13 -8.90
N ALA A 162 -4.73 -27.54 -8.50
CA ALA A 162 -4.51 -28.82 -7.82
C ALA A 162 -5.19 -28.91 -6.45
N ARG A 163 -5.34 -27.79 -5.72
CA ARG A 163 -6.10 -27.74 -4.46
C ARG A 163 -7.60 -27.65 -4.70
N ALA A 164 -8.05 -26.85 -5.67
CA ALA A 164 -9.45 -26.79 -6.05
C ALA A 164 -9.98 -28.17 -6.48
N ALA A 165 -9.18 -28.94 -7.21
CA ALA A 165 -9.51 -30.31 -7.64
C ALA A 165 -9.70 -31.30 -6.48
N THR A 166 -9.11 -31.05 -5.30
CA THR A 166 -9.32 -31.86 -4.10
C THR A 166 -10.46 -31.36 -3.22
N GLY A 167 -11.24 -30.39 -3.69
CA GLY A 167 -12.37 -29.80 -2.95
C GLY A 167 -12.01 -28.64 -2.03
N VAL A 168 -10.74 -28.22 -1.97
CA VAL A 168 -10.31 -27.05 -1.19
C VAL A 168 -10.88 -25.80 -1.83
N LYS A 169 -11.52 -24.92 -1.04
CA LYS A 169 -12.08 -23.67 -1.58
C LYS A 169 -10.96 -22.66 -1.87
N VAL A 170 -10.81 -22.24 -3.12
CA VAL A 170 -9.73 -21.30 -3.49
C VAL A 170 -10.32 -19.96 -3.90
N TYR A 171 -9.98 -18.92 -3.14
CA TYR A 171 -10.32 -17.53 -3.42
C TYR A 171 -9.13 -16.83 -4.07
N PHE A 172 -9.33 -16.28 -5.26
CA PHE A 172 -8.32 -15.52 -5.98
C PHE A 172 -8.82 -14.13 -6.33
N LEU A 173 -8.18 -13.11 -5.75
CA LEU A 173 -8.47 -11.70 -5.97
C LEU A 173 -7.21 -11.01 -6.53
N TYR A 174 -7.33 -10.28 -7.63
CA TYR A 174 -6.21 -9.56 -8.20
C TYR A 174 -6.59 -8.13 -8.58
N ASP A 175 -5.67 -7.18 -8.49
CA ASP A 175 -5.94 -5.82 -8.97
C ASP A 175 -5.95 -5.80 -10.50
N ARG A 176 -7.06 -5.32 -11.06
CA ARG A 176 -7.28 -5.28 -12.52
C ARG A 176 -6.21 -4.49 -13.27
N ILE A 177 -5.72 -3.40 -12.69
CA ILE A 177 -4.83 -2.46 -13.38
C ILE A 177 -3.36 -2.77 -13.07
N GLY A 178 -3.05 -3.19 -11.85
CA GLY A 178 -1.76 -3.79 -11.54
C GLY A 178 -1.47 -5.00 -12.43
N SER A 179 -2.48 -5.86 -12.65
CA SER A 179 -2.39 -7.05 -13.49
C SER A 179 -2.95 -6.85 -14.90
N HIS A 180 -2.76 -5.67 -15.51
CA HIS A 180 -3.30 -5.34 -16.84
C HIS A 180 -2.80 -6.28 -17.96
N ASP A 181 -1.60 -6.84 -17.82
CA ASP A 181 -0.99 -7.80 -18.74
C ASP A 181 -1.45 -9.25 -18.50
N LEU A 182 -2.26 -9.53 -17.47
CA LEU A 182 -2.74 -10.88 -17.18
C LEU A 182 -3.84 -11.26 -18.19
N PRO A 183 -3.64 -12.30 -19.02
CA PRO A 183 -4.58 -12.64 -20.07
C PRO A 183 -5.88 -13.21 -19.47
N ARG A 184 -7.01 -12.92 -20.12
CA ARG A 184 -8.32 -13.45 -19.69
C ARG A 184 -8.33 -14.99 -19.62
N SER A 185 -7.59 -15.65 -20.51
CA SER A 185 -7.45 -17.11 -20.53
C SER A 185 -6.86 -17.69 -19.24
N TYR A 186 -5.94 -16.98 -18.58
CA TYR A 186 -5.39 -17.38 -17.29
C TYR A 186 -6.49 -17.44 -16.23
N CYS A 187 -7.31 -16.39 -16.14
CA CYS A 187 -8.42 -16.32 -15.19
C CYS A 187 -9.54 -17.31 -15.52
N GLU A 188 -9.88 -17.49 -16.80
CA GLU A 188 -10.90 -18.46 -17.20
C GLU A 188 -10.46 -19.90 -16.90
N LYS A 189 -9.19 -20.23 -17.11
CA LYS A 189 -8.65 -21.55 -16.74
C LYS A 189 -8.83 -21.82 -15.23
N LEU A 190 -8.55 -20.84 -14.40
CA LEU A 190 -8.75 -20.94 -12.94
C LEU A 190 -10.24 -21.11 -12.59
N ARG A 191 -11.13 -20.31 -13.17
CA ARG A 191 -12.58 -20.42 -12.96
C ARG A 191 -13.12 -21.78 -13.35
N GLN A 192 -12.75 -22.28 -14.53
CA GLN A 192 -13.16 -23.59 -15.04
C GLN A 192 -12.66 -24.73 -14.13
N GLY A 193 -11.50 -24.55 -13.50
CA GLY A 193 -10.96 -25.49 -12.51
C GLY A 193 -11.50 -25.34 -11.10
N GLY A 194 -12.58 -24.56 -10.88
CA GLY A 194 -13.25 -24.43 -9.59
C GLY A 194 -12.68 -23.33 -8.66
N VAL A 195 -11.74 -22.51 -9.13
CA VAL A 195 -11.22 -21.38 -8.35
C VAL A 195 -12.20 -20.19 -8.43
N LEU A 196 -12.48 -19.57 -7.29
CA LEU A 196 -13.30 -18.36 -7.19
C LEU A 196 -12.45 -17.14 -7.58
N VAL A 197 -12.51 -16.72 -8.85
CA VAL A 197 -11.66 -15.65 -9.39
C VAL A 197 -12.41 -14.35 -9.60
N HIS A 198 -11.97 -13.28 -8.91
CA HIS A 198 -12.50 -11.93 -9.10
C HIS A 198 -11.39 -10.89 -9.30
N GLU A 199 -11.67 -9.87 -10.10
CA GLU A 199 -10.83 -8.68 -10.19
C GLU A 199 -11.27 -7.66 -9.13
N PHE A 200 -10.32 -7.05 -8.44
CA PHE A 200 -10.56 -5.85 -7.66
C PHE A 200 -10.68 -4.68 -8.63
N ALA A 201 -11.89 -4.14 -8.75
CA ALA A 201 -12.17 -2.95 -9.54
C ALA A 201 -12.90 -1.92 -8.66
N ALA A 202 -12.46 -0.67 -8.74
CA ALA A 202 -13.12 0.42 -8.03
C ALA A 202 -14.47 0.82 -8.65
N ALA A 203 -14.81 0.29 -9.84
CA ALA A 203 -16.04 0.57 -10.57
C ALA A 203 -16.83 -0.72 -10.86
N LYS A 204 -18.14 -0.73 -10.55
CA LYS A 204 -19.05 -1.81 -10.95
C LYS A 204 -19.35 -1.69 -12.46
N ARG A 205 -19.42 -2.84 -13.14
CA ARG A 205 -19.81 -2.94 -14.55
C ARG A 205 -21.30 -2.56 -14.69
N GLY A 206 -21.63 -1.46 -15.40
CA GLY A 206 -23.01 -1.19 -15.85
C GLY A 206 -23.61 0.20 -15.58
N ILE A 207 -22.98 1.10 -14.82
CA ILE A 207 -23.43 2.50 -14.68
C ILE A 207 -22.21 3.36 -14.97
N PHE A 208 -22.32 4.30 -15.93
CA PHE A 208 -21.30 5.26 -16.37
C PHE A 208 -19.99 5.16 -15.59
N VAL A 209 -18.99 4.50 -16.19
CA VAL A 209 -17.66 4.31 -15.58
C VAL A 209 -17.16 5.67 -15.11
N ASN A 210 -17.18 5.90 -13.81
CA ASN A 210 -16.68 7.14 -13.25
C ASN A 210 -15.16 7.05 -13.35
N ARG A 211 -14.60 7.51 -14.47
CA ARG A 211 -13.20 7.41 -14.96
C ARG A 211 -12.09 7.86 -13.98
N PHE A 212 -12.47 8.28 -12.79
CA PHE A 212 -11.64 8.71 -11.67
C PHE A 212 -11.47 7.63 -10.60
N GLN A 213 -12.35 6.62 -10.61
CA GLN A 213 -12.17 5.36 -9.87
C GLN A 213 -10.95 4.59 -10.38
N LEU A 214 -10.36 5.00 -11.51
CA LEU A 214 -9.10 4.49 -12.02
C LEU A 214 -7.90 4.76 -11.10
N ASN A 215 -7.98 5.54 -10.03
CA ASN A 215 -6.81 5.81 -9.17
C ASN A 215 -6.65 4.86 -7.99
N PHE A 216 -7.74 4.26 -7.49
CA PHE A 216 -7.65 3.35 -6.35
C PHE A 216 -7.12 1.98 -6.76
N ARG A 217 -6.21 1.44 -5.97
CA ARG A 217 -5.58 0.14 -6.23
C ARG A 217 -5.57 -0.73 -5.01
N ASN A 218 -5.83 -2.01 -5.20
CA ASN A 218 -5.53 -2.99 -4.18
C ASN A 218 -4.05 -3.33 -4.24
N HIS A 219 -3.27 -2.74 -3.33
CA HIS A 219 -1.84 -2.95 -3.25
C HIS A 219 -1.45 -4.00 -2.19
N ARG A 220 -2.42 -4.70 -1.60
CA ARG A 220 -2.16 -5.75 -0.61
C ARG A 220 -1.66 -7.02 -1.30
N LYS A 221 -0.78 -7.73 -0.60
CA LYS A 221 -0.31 -9.07 -0.97
C LYS A 221 -0.61 -9.97 0.21
N ILE A 222 -1.64 -10.80 0.08
CA ILE A 222 -2.17 -11.63 1.16
C ILE A 222 -2.31 -13.04 0.61
N VAL A 223 -1.68 -14.01 1.27
CA VAL A 223 -2.01 -15.42 1.11
C VAL A 223 -2.41 -15.98 2.47
N VAL A 224 -3.53 -16.68 2.58
CA VAL A 224 -3.95 -17.34 3.82
C VAL A 224 -4.30 -18.80 3.55
N ILE A 225 -3.84 -19.69 4.43
CA ILE A 225 -4.08 -21.13 4.38
C ILE A 225 -4.89 -21.53 5.60
N ASP A 226 -6.11 -22.04 5.36
CA ASP A 226 -7.02 -22.62 6.36
C ASP A 226 -7.34 -21.72 7.58
N GLY A 227 -7.00 -20.43 7.51
CA GLY A 227 -7.17 -19.46 8.61
C GLY A 227 -6.11 -19.53 9.70
N ASN A 228 -5.08 -20.37 9.54
CA ASN A 228 -4.08 -20.64 10.58
C ASN A 228 -2.70 -20.05 10.24
N GLU A 229 -2.44 -19.81 8.96
CA GLU A 229 -1.17 -19.29 8.46
C GLU A 229 -1.42 -18.26 7.35
N ALA A 230 -0.70 -17.15 7.42
CA ALA A 230 -0.78 -16.08 6.45
C ALA A 230 0.60 -15.63 5.96
N PHE A 231 0.62 -15.02 4.78
CA PHE A 231 1.79 -14.38 4.20
C PHE A 231 1.41 -12.99 3.73
N ILE A 232 2.19 -11.98 4.15
CA ILE A 232 2.06 -10.60 3.67
C ILE A 232 3.43 -9.97 3.44
N GLY A 233 3.51 -8.92 2.60
CA GLY A 233 4.74 -8.17 2.36
C GLY A 233 4.76 -7.45 1.00
N GLY A 234 5.96 -7.26 0.43
CA GLY A 234 6.15 -6.44 -0.78
C GLY A 234 6.09 -7.15 -2.14
N HIS A 235 6.43 -8.45 -2.22
CA HIS A 235 6.52 -9.25 -3.45
C HIS A 235 5.19 -9.36 -4.22
N ASN A 236 5.23 -9.15 -5.53
CA ASN A 236 4.15 -9.56 -6.43
C ASN A 236 4.49 -10.89 -7.13
N VAL A 237 3.52 -11.43 -7.89
CA VAL A 237 3.70 -12.67 -8.64
C VAL A 237 4.21 -12.36 -10.04
N GLY A 238 5.54 -12.44 -10.19
CA GLY A 238 6.24 -12.41 -11.47
C GLY A 238 7.72 -12.80 -11.33
N VAL A 239 8.34 -13.31 -12.40
CA VAL A 239 9.73 -13.81 -12.37
C VAL A 239 10.76 -12.72 -12.04
N GLU A 240 10.44 -11.43 -12.24
CA GLU A 240 11.32 -10.34 -11.78
C GLU A 240 11.55 -10.38 -10.26
N TYR A 241 10.56 -10.82 -9.47
CA TYR A 241 10.66 -10.94 -8.02
C TYR A 241 11.49 -12.15 -7.58
N LEU A 242 11.78 -13.07 -8.51
CA LEU A 242 12.76 -14.14 -8.35
C LEU A 242 14.18 -13.70 -8.77
N GLY A 243 14.35 -12.46 -9.21
CA GLY A 243 15.63 -11.92 -9.68
C GLY A 243 15.97 -12.27 -11.13
N GLU A 244 14.99 -12.69 -11.94
CA GLU A 244 15.23 -13.22 -13.28
C GLU A 244 15.15 -12.16 -14.40
N LYS A 245 14.94 -10.87 -14.06
CA LYS A 245 14.72 -9.79 -15.05
C LYS A 245 15.64 -8.57 -14.86
N PRO A 246 16.82 -8.54 -15.51
CA PRO A 246 17.66 -7.35 -15.61
C PRO A 246 16.93 -6.18 -16.34
N PRO A 247 17.31 -4.91 -16.11
CA PRO A 247 18.43 -4.43 -15.29
C PRO A 247 18.09 -4.21 -13.82
N LEU A 248 16.83 -4.38 -13.40
CA LEU A 248 16.41 -4.18 -12.01
C LEU A 248 16.70 -5.38 -11.11
N ALA A 249 16.99 -6.55 -11.69
CA ALA A 249 17.41 -7.71 -10.95
C ALA A 249 18.77 -7.53 -10.21
N PRO A 250 18.97 -8.21 -9.07
CA PRO A 250 17.94 -8.95 -8.33
C PRO A 250 16.96 -7.98 -7.62
N TRP A 251 15.71 -8.40 -7.45
CA TRP A 251 14.75 -7.68 -6.61
C TRP A 251 14.98 -8.05 -5.15
N ARG A 252 15.31 -7.04 -4.33
CA ARG A 252 15.47 -7.18 -2.89
C ARG A 252 14.19 -6.74 -2.19
N ASP A 253 13.40 -7.68 -1.72
CA ASP A 253 12.11 -7.42 -1.06
C ASP A 253 11.91 -8.40 0.11
N THR A 254 10.92 -8.13 0.96
CA THR A 254 10.68 -8.84 2.21
C THR A 254 9.20 -9.19 2.34
N HIS A 255 8.93 -10.44 2.72
CA HIS A 255 7.64 -10.93 3.17
C HIS A 255 7.77 -11.46 4.59
N ILE A 256 6.63 -11.70 5.24
CA ILE A 256 6.55 -12.41 6.50
C ILE A 256 5.58 -13.58 6.39
N SER A 257 5.90 -14.66 7.08
CA SER A 257 4.95 -15.72 7.43
C SER A 257 4.43 -15.47 8.84
N VAL A 258 3.12 -15.58 9.01
CA VAL A 258 2.42 -15.31 10.26
C VAL A 258 1.60 -16.54 10.62
N ARG A 259 1.74 -17.03 11.85
CA ARG A 259 0.84 -18.01 12.47
C ARG A 259 0.36 -17.46 13.79
N GLY A 260 -0.89 -17.71 14.14
CA GLY A 260 -1.47 -17.17 15.38
C GLY A 260 -2.75 -16.37 15.15
N PRO A 261 -3.31 -15.80 16.23
CA PRO A 261 -4.53 -14.99 16.18
C PRO A 261 -4.52 -13.82 15.19
N ALA A 262 -3.35 -13.25 14.86
CA ALA A 262 -3.20 -12.15 13.89
C ALA A 262 -3.69 -12.52 12.48
N VAL A 263 -3.72 -13.82 12.14
CA VAL A 263 -4.27 -14.30 10.86
C VAL A 263 -5.73 -13.91 10.70
N VAL A 264 -6.51 -13.86 11.79
CA VAL A 264 -7.90 -13.39 11.75
C VAL A 264 -7.95 -11.95 11.22
N GLY A 265 -7.17 -11.02 11.78
CA GLY A 265 -7.12 -9.64 11.29
C GLY A 265 -6.74 -9.51 9.80
N ILE A 266 -5.80 -10.33 9.34
CA ILE A 266 -5.40 -10.39 7.92
C ILE A 266 -6.57 -10.88 7.05
N GLN A 267 -7.29 -11.92 7.50
CA GLN A 267 -8.51 -12.39 6.84
C GLN A 267 -9.61 -11.34 6.80
N ARG A 268 -9.71 -10.46 7.82
CA ARG A 268 -10.66 -9.35 7.81
C ARG A 268 -10.43 -8.43 6.62
N ALA A 269 -9.17 -8.03 6.42
CA ALA A 269 -8.78 -7.14 5.34
C ALA A 269 -9.13 -7.76 3.97
N PHE A 270 -8.86 -9.06 3.79
CA PHE A 270 -9.30 -9.79 2.60
C PHE A 270 -10.82 -9.86 2.48
N ALA A 271 -11.55 -10.21 3.54
CA ALA A 271 -13.00 -10.37 3.51
C ALA A 271 -13.70 -9.05 3.16
N GLU A 272 -13.18 -7.91 3.64
CA GLU A 272 -13.63 -6.59 3.22
C GLU A 272 -13.40 -6.38 1.72
N ASP A 273 -12.20 -6.65 1.19
CA ASP A 273 -11.88 -6.52 -0.24
C ASP A 273 -12.70 -7.45 -1.13
N TRP A 274 -12.87 -8.70 -0.71
CA TRP A 274 -13.70 -9.69 -1.37
C TRP A 274 -15.16 -9.24 -1.39
N HIS A 275 -15.68 -8.80 -0.24
CA HIS A 275 -17.04 -8.31 -0.14
C HIS A 275 -17.25 -7.10 -1.03
N TRP A 276 -16.26 -6.20 -1.17
CA TRP A 276 -16.34 -5.09 -2.12
C TRP A 276 -16.44 -5.55 -3.56
N SER A 277 -15.58 -6.48 -3.98
CA SER A 277 -15.55 -6.91 -5.38
C SER A 277 -16.77 -7.74 -5.76
N THR A 278 -17.32 -8.53 -4.82
CA THR A 278 -18.32 -9.57 -5.14
C THR A 278 -19.71 -9.29 -4.57
N GLY A 279 -19.81 -8.58 -3.44
CA GLY A 279 -21.04 -8.50 -2.64
C GLY A 279 -21.29 -9.73 -1.76
N LEU A 280 -20.42 -10.73 -1.82
CA LEU A 280 -20.51 -11.96 -1.03
C LEU A 280 -19.63 -11.86 0.22
N VAL A 281 -19.94 -12.66 1.24
CA VAL A 281 -19.08 -12.82 2.43
C VAL A 281 -18.35 -14.15 2.26
N PRO A 282 -17.01 -14.19 2.30
CA PRO A 282 -16.29 -15.46 2.21
C PRO A 282 -16.51 -16.28 3.48
N GLU A 283 -16.57 -17.59 3.33
CA GLU A 283 -16.70 -18.55 4.43
C GLU A 283 -15.30 -18.88 4.94
N LEU A 284 -14.90 -18.22 6.02
CA LEU A 284 -13.55 -18.30 6.58
C LEU A 284 -13.60 -18.81 8.02
N ASN A 285 -12.56 -19.53 8.43
CA ASN A 285 -12.36 -19.90 9.84
C ASN A 285 -11.96 -18.65 10.62
N ARG A 286 -12.74 -18.33 11.66
CA ARG A 286 -12.59 -17.14 12.51
C ARG A 286 -12.11 -17.49 13.91
N GLN A 287 -11.86 -18.77 14.20
CA GLN A 287 -11.37 -19.20 15.49
C GLN A 287 -9.85 -19.06 15.52
N PRO A 288 -9.29 -18.18 16.36
CA PRO A 288 -7.85 -17.99 16.43
C PRO A 288 -7.19 -19.27 16.97
N VAL A 289 -6.13 -19.73 16.31
CA VAL A 289 -5.28 -20.82 16.79
C VAL A 289 -3.95 -20.21 17.23
N ALA A 290 -3.61 -20.37 18.51
CA ALA A 290 -2.33 -19.90 19.02
C ALA A 290 -1.16 -20.65 18.37
N SER A 291 -0.07 -19.93 18.11
CA SER A 291 1.12 -20.49 17.47
C SER A 291 2.02 -21.29 18.41
N GLY A 292 1.85 -21.11 19.73
CA GLY A 292 2.76 -21.60 20.76
C GLY A 292 3.90 -20.62 21.11
N GLU A 293 4.07 -19.55 20.34
CA GLU A 293 4.91 -18.39 20.65
C GLU A 293 4.03 -17.19 21.00
N ASP A 294 4.61 -16.16 21.63
CA ASP A 294 3.86 -15.07 22.24
C ASP A 294 4.21 -13.67 21.68
N MET A 295 4.41 -13.58 20.36
CA MET A 295 4.63 -12.27 19.72
C MET A 295 3.33 -11.47 19.69
N HIS A 296 3.39 -10.21 20.14
CA HIS A 296 2.25 -9.30 20.10
C HIS A 296 2.16 -8.66 18.72
N CYS A 297 1.05 -8.90 18.02
CA CYS A 297 0.86 -8.43 16.66
C CYS A 297 -0.37 -7.53 16.53
N GLN A 298 -0.26 -6.49 15.73
CA GLN A 298 -1.39 -5.67 15.30
C GLN A 298 -1.41 -5.59 13.78
N VAL A 299 -2.54 -5.98 13.20
CA VAL A 299 -2.79 -5.83 11.76
C VAL A 299 -3.28 -4.41 11.50
N VAL A 300 -2.60 -3.71 10.61
CA VAL A 300 -2.90 -2.31 10.25
C VAL A 300 -3.28 -2.26 8.77
N PRO A 301 -4.53 -2.59 8.42
CA PRO A 301 -5.03 -2.32 7.08
C PRO A 301 -5.30 -0.82 6.94
N SER A 302 -4.99 -0.26 5.78
CA SER A 302 -5.35 1.11 5.43
C SER A 302 -5.95 1.17 4.04
N GLY A 303 -6.76 2.19 3.77
CA GLY A 303 -7.24 2.43 2.42
C GLY A 303 -7.95 3.78 2.24
N PRO A 304 -8.34 4.09 0.99
CA PRO A 304 -8.97 5.37 0.66
C PRO A 304 -10.34 5.59 1.31
N ALA A 305 -10.95 4.54 1.86
CA ALA A 305 -12.22 4.61 2.59
C ALA A 305 -12.04 4.95 4.08
N ASP A 306 -10.77 5.05 4.53
CA ASP A 306 -10.27 5.59 5.79
C ASP A 306 -11.11 6.76 6.33
N ARG A 307 -11.55 6.76 7.60
CA ARG A 307 -12.02 8.01 8.24
C ARG A 307 -10.87 8.98 8.46
N LEU A 308 -9.70 8.42 8.76
CA LEU A 308 -8.44 9.10 8.98
C LEU A 308 -7.45 8.66 7.90
N GLU A 309 -6.32 9.37 7.81
CA GLU A 309 -5.19 8.95 6.96
C GLU A 309 -4.38 7.85 7.63
N THR A 310 -5.01 6.69 7.83
CA THR A 310 -4.50 5.58 8.65
C THR A 310 -3.07 5.21 8.31
N SER A 311 -2.70 5.16 7.02
CA SER A 311 -1.33 4.82 6.60
C SER A 311 -0.31 5.91 6.96
N SER A 312 -0.60 7.19 6.69
CA SER A 312 0.28 8.31 7.08
C SER A 312 0.42 8.38 8.60
N LEU A 313 -0.69 8.26 9.33
CA LEU A 313 -0.70 8.27 10.80
C LEU A 313 -0.01 7.06 11.40
N PHE A 314 -0.04 5.89 10.75
CA PHE A 314 0.75 4.73 11.15
C PHE A 314 2.25 5.06 11.15
N PHE A 315 2.77 5.63 10.05
CA PHE A 315 4.18 6.02 9.98
C PHE A 315 4.51 7.10 11.01
N VAL A 316 3.67 8.12 11.17
CA VAL A 316 3.86 9.16 12.20
C VAL A 316 3.93 8.54 13.60
N ASN A 317 3.03 7.62 13.93
CA ASN A 317 3.00 6.97 15.23
C ASN A 317 4.24 6.10 15.45
N ALA A 318 4.63 5.28 14.45
CA ALA A 318 5.83 4.45 14.50
C ALA A 318 7.12 5.28 14.71
N ILE A 319 7.25 6.40 14.00
CA ILE A 319 8.41 7.30 14.10
C ILE A 319 8.43 8.02 15.46
N ASN A 320 7.27 8.40 16.00
CA ASN A 320 7.18 9.05 17.30
C ASN A 320 7.36 8.09 18.48
N ALA A 321 7.00 6.82 18.31
CA ALA A 321 7.25 5.78 19.30
C ALA A 321 8.75 5.54 19.53
N ALA A 322 9.57 5.65 18.48
CA ALA A 322 11.03 5.42 18.54
C ALA A 322 11.74 6.38 19.51
N GLN A 323 12.53 5.80 20.41
CA GLN A 323 13.36 6.50 21.40
C GLN A 323 14.86 6.42 21.11
N LYS A 324 15.33 5.36 20.44
CA LYS A 324 16.73 5.10 20.12
C LYS A 324 17.02 5.09 18.63
N ARG A 325 16.24 4.34 17.84
CA ARG A 325 16.43 4.20 16.39
C ARG A 325 15.12 3.98 15.66
N VAL A 326 15.05 4.50 14.44
CA VAL A 326 14.01 4.12 13.47
C VAL A 326 14.65 3.93 12.11
N TRP A 327 14.64 2.70 11.62
CA TRP A 327 15.22 2.36 10.31
C TRP A 327 14.09 2.00 9.37
N LEU A 328 14.05 2.66 8.21
CA LEU A 328 13.01 2.50 7.22
C LEU A 328 13.61 2.06 5.89
N THR A 329 12.90 1.21 5.16
CA THR A 329 13.16 0.94 3.75
C THR A 329 11.88 1.06 2.95
N THR A 330 11.99 1.68 1.79
CA THR A 330 10.86 1.92 0.88
C THR A 330 11.38 2.03 -0.56
N PRO A 331 10.68 1.51 -1.57
CA PRO A 331 11.03 1.77 -2.96
C PRO A 331 10.84 3.24 -3.35
N TYR A 332 9.88 3.92 -2.72
CA TYR A 332 9.50 5.29 -3.03
C TYR A 332 9.44 6.11 -1.75
N PHE A 333 10.17 7.23 -1.71
CA PHE A 333 10.20 8.14 -0.58
C PHE A 333 9.66 9.50 -1.00
N VAL A 334 8.34 9.61 -0.96
CA VAL A 334 7.58 10.83 -1.28
C VAL A 334 6.61 11.11 -0.13
N PRO A 335 7.12 11.32 1.10
CA PRO A 335 6.28 11.49 2.29
C PRO A 335 5.36 12.70 2.17
N ASP A 336 4.27 12.66 2.92
CA ASP A 336 3.52 13.87 3.22
C ASP A 336 4.21 14.69 4.32
N GLU A 337 3.69 15.89 4.56
CA GLU A 337 4.27 16.83 5.51
C GLU A 337 4.27 16.29 6.95
N ALA A 338 3.26 15.50 7.33
CA ALA A 338 3.16 14.93 8.67
C ALA A 338 4.26 13.89 8.92
N VAL A 339 4.43 12.93 8.01
CA VAL A 339 5.48 11.91 8.10
C VAL A 339 6.86 12.56 8.04
N PHE A 340 7.06 13.53 7.15
CA PHE A 340 8.35 14.21 7.03
C PHE A 340 8.71 15.02 8.28
N SER A 341 7.72 15.68 8.89
CA SER A 341 7.90 16.40 10.16
C SER A 341 8.20 15.46 11.32
N ALA A 342 7.55 14.28 11.37
CA ALA A 342 7.84 13.27 12.37
C ALA A 342 9.30 12.76 12.27
N LEU A 343 9.79 12.50 11.06
CA LEU A 343 11.20 12.11 10.84
C LEU A 343 12.17 13.19 11.33
N ARG A 344 11.91 14.46 10.99
CA ARG A 344 12.73 15.59 11.47
C ARG A 344 12.72 15.70 12.99
N LEU A 345 11.55 15.55 13.61
CA LEU A 345 11.42 15.59 15.06
C LEU A 345 12.19 14.43 15.71
N ALA A 346 12.13 13.22 15.16
CA ALA A 346 12.91 12.09 15.66
C ALA A 346 14.43 12.37 15.65
N VAL A 347 14.96 12.96 14.57
CA VAL A 347 16.36 13.39 14.52
C VAL A 347 16.67 14.41 15.63
N LEU A 348 15.79 15.40 15.84
CA LEU A 348 15.97 16.41 16.89
C LEU A 348 15.88 15.83 18.30
N ARG A 349 15.17 14.71 18.50
CA ARG A 349 15.16 13.93 19.75
C ARG A 349 16.42 13.09 19.96
N GLY A 350 17.33 13.03 18.98
CA GLY A 350 18.55 12.22 19.04
C GLY A 350 18.37 10.76 18.61
N VAL A 351 17.25 10.42 17.96
CA VAL A 351 16.99 9.08 17.42
C VAL A 351 17.86 8.83 16.19
N ASP A 352 18.47 7.65 16.06
CA ASP A 352 19.16 7.22 14.82
C ASP A 352 18.14 6.91 13.72
N VAL A 353 17.89 7.89 12.86
CA VAL A 353 16.97 7.77 11.72
C VAL A 353 17.75 7.35 10.48
N ARG A 354 17.46 6.15 9.96
CA ARG A 354 18.04 5.64 8.70
C ARG A 354 16.96 5.34 7.68
N LEU A 355 17.25 5.64 6.42
CA LEU A 355 16.35 5.41 5.30
C LEU A 355 17.10 4.72 4.16
N LEU A 356 16.66 3.54 3.75
CA LEU A 356 17.19 2.83 2.59
C LEU A 356 16.24 2.94 1.39
N ILE A 357 16.76 3.40 0.25
CA ILE A 357 16.00 3.65 -0.98
C ILE A 357 16.73 3.11 -2.22
N PRO A 358 16.03 2.87 -3.35
CA PRO A 358 16.66 2.39 -4.58
C PRO A 358 17.68 3.36 -5.16
N ASP A 359 18.73 2.83 -5.78
CA ASP A 359 19.63 3.58 -6.65
C ASP A 359 19.21 3.52 -8.14
N ARG A 360 18.37 2.54 -8.50
CA ARG A 360 17.86 2.33 -9.87
C ARG A 360 16.41 2.79 -9.98
N ALA A 361 16.07 3.42 -11.11
CA ALA A 361 14.71 3.86 -11.40
C ALA A 361 13.92 2.75 -12.12
N ASP A 362 12.78 2.36 -11.57
CA ASP A 362 11.71 1.65 -12.28
C ASP A 362 10.70 2.63 -12.90
N HIS A 363 10.47 3.76 -12.22
CA HIS A 363 9.67 4.88 -12.70
C HIS A 363 10.42 6.22 -12.53
N TYR A 364 10.80 6.86 -13.64
CA TYR A 364 11.64 8.07 -13.62
C TYR A 364 11.06 9.25 -12.82
N VAL A 365 9.77 9.54 -12.96
CA VAL A 365 9.13 10.67 -12.23
C VAL A 365 9.18 10.42 -10.72
N VAL A 366 8.84 9.20 -10.29
CA VAL A 366 8.89 8.81 -8.87
C VAL A 366 10.33 8.83 -8.36
N PHE A 367 11.29 8.38 -9.17
CA PHE A 367 12.70 8.36 -8.82
C PHE A 367 13.27 9.77 -8.62
N GLU A 368 12.96 10.73 -9.50
CA GLU A 368 13.43 12.12 -9.36
C GLU A 368 12.75 12.84 -8.18
N ALA A 369 11.46 12.56 -7.93
CA ALA A 369 10.77 13.05 -6.73
C ALA A 369 11.40 12.48 -5.44
N THR A 370 11.59 11.16 -5.39
CA THR A 370 12.26 10.44 -4.29
C THR A 370 13.65 11.00 -4.05
N THR A 371 14.43 11.20 -5.11
CA THR A 371 15.79 11.77 -5.02
C THR A 371 15.77 13.17 -4.44
N SER A 372 14.77 13.97 -4.82
CA SER A 372 14.60 15.30 -4.25
C SER A 372 14.32 15.24 -2.75
N TYR A 373 13.36 14.43 -2.30
CA TYR A 373 13.06 14.25 -0.88
C TYR A 373 14.24 13.66 -0.09
N ALA A 374 15.00 12.73 -0.68
CA ALA A 374 16.19 12.13 -0.09
C ALA A 374 17.25 13.18 0.28
N PHE A 375 17.54 14.15 -0.60
CA PHE A 375 18.48 15.23 -0.28
C PHE A 375 17.95 16.17 0.82
N GLU A 376 16.65 16.41 0.87
CA GLU A 376 16.04 17.20 1.94
C GLU A 376 16.08 16.47 3.29
N ALA A 377 15.84 15.15 3.28
CA ALA A 377 15.98 14.29 4.44
C ALA A 377 17.43 14.27 4.95
N ALA A 378 18.41 14.07 4.06
CA ALA A 378 19.83 14.07 4.40
C ALA A 378 20.29 15.40 5.03
N ARG A 379 19.81 16.54 4.53
CA ARG A 379 20.04 17.85 5.14
C ARG A 379 19.40 18.01 6.52
N SER A 380 18.30 17.31 6.77
CA SER A 380 17.62 17.34 8.06
C SER A 380 18.25 16.40 9.09
N GLY A 381 19.38 15.74 8.76
CA GLY A 381 20.11 14.84 9.66
C GLY A 381 19.68 13.36 9.57
N ILE A 382 18.82 13.00 8.61
CA ILE A 382 18.43 11.60 8.37
C ILE A 382 19.54 10.91 7.57
N HIS A 383 19.99 9.74 8.00
CA HIS A 383 20.97 8.94 7.25
C HIS A 383 20.29 8.22 6.08
N VAL A 384 20.34 8.80 4.89
CA VAL A 384 19.72 8.22 3.69
C VAL A 384 20.74 7.40 2.89
N TYR A 385 20.41 6.16 2.58
CA TYR A 385 21.27 5.19 1.89
C TYR A 385 20.69 4.81 0.52
N ARG A 386 21.55 4.71 -0.50
CA ARG A 386 21.22 4.24 -1.85
C ARG A 386 21.67 2.80 -2.05
N TYR A 387 20.73 1.90 -2.30
CA TYR A 387 21.00 0.47 -2.47
C TYR A 387 21.48 0.15 -3.89
N HIS A 388 22.67 -0.46 -4.02
CA HIS A 388 23.31 -0.68 -5.33
C HIS A 388 23.13 -2.09 -5.91
N HIS A 389 22.77 -3.07 -5.08
CA HIS A 389 22.78 -4.49 -5.45
C HIS A 389 21.43 -4.96 -6.02
N GLY A 390 20.91 -4.23 -7.00
CA GLY A 390 19.61 -4.51 -7.64
C GLY A 390 18.57 -3.44 -7.30
N PHE A 391 17.29 -3.83 -7.32
CA PHE A 391 16.18 -2.95 -6.98
C PHE A 391 15.61 -3.32 -5.62
N ILE A 392 15.68 -2.39 -4.66
CA ILE A 392 15.09 -2.59 -3.34
C ILE A 392 13.61 -2.21 -3.35
N HIS A 393 12.76 -3.14 -2.95
CA HIS A 393 11.31 -2.97 -2.94
C HIS A 393 10.69 -3.32 -1.58
N GLN A 394 11.49 -3.35 -0.53
CA GLN A 394 11.03 -3.60 0.84
C GLN A 394 10.15 -2.47 1.38
N LYS A 395 9.20 -2.82 2.26
CA LYS A 395 8.40 -1.89 3.07
C LYS A 395 8.50 -2.32 4.53
N VAL A 396 9.61 -1.95 5.15
CA VAL A 396 9.97 -2.39 6.49
C VAL A 396 10.29 -1.17 7.34
N VAL A 397 9.80 -1.21 8.58
CA VAL A 397 10.08 -0.22 9.62
C VAL A 397 10.59 -0.96 10.84
N LEU A 398 11.80 -0.65 11.30
CA LEU A 398 12.33 -1.10 12.58
C LEU A 398 12.18 0.04 13.59
N ILE A 399 11.67 -0.26 14.78
CA ILE A 399 11.42 0.70 15.87
C ILE A 399 12.19 0.21 17.09
N ASP A 400 13.25 0.93 17.44
CA ASP A 400 14.16 0.60 18.54
C ASP A 400 14.67 -0.85 18.47
N ASP A 401 14.62 -1.56 19.60
CA ASP A 401 14.99 -2.98 19.74
C ASP A 401 13.76 -3.82 20.12
N SER A 402 12.55 -3.25 19.99
CA SER A 402 11.32 -3.82 20.57
C SER A 402 10.27 -4.15 19.53
N ALA A 403 10.25 -3.47 18.38
CA ALA A 403 9.20 -3.68 17.40
C ALA A 403 9.69 -3.52 15.95
N ALA A 404 9.01 -4.21 15.05
CA ALA A 404 9.18 -4.02 13.61
C ALA A 404 7.85 -4.18 12.89
N ALA A 405 7.73 -3.53 11.74
CA ALA A 405 6.59 -3.65 10.86
C ALA A 405 7.00 -4.02 9.44
N VAL A 406 6.28 -4.97 8.84
CA VAL A 406 6.47 -5.43 7.46
C VAL A 406 5.12 -5.47 6.76
N GLY A 407 5.06 -5.05 5.50
CA GLY A 407 3.83 -5.11 4.73
C GLY A 407 3.95 -4.58 3.32
N SER A 408 2.90 -3.93 2.84
CA SER A 408 2.79 -3.47 1.45
C SER A 408 2.89 -1.95 1.26
N ALA A 409 2.76 -1.16 2.33
CA ALA A 409 2.66 0.29 2.26
C ALA A 409 4.00 0.96 1.99
N ASN A 410 4.11 1.68 0.87
CA ASN A 410 5.25 2.55 0.60
C ASN A 410 5.18 3.80 1.48
N LEU A 411 6.31 4.50 1.58
CA LEU A 411 6.40 5.81 2.22
C LEU A 411 6.15 6.93 1.18
N ASP A 412 4.99 6.87 0.53
CA ASP A 412 4.54 7.81 -0.51
C ASP A 412 3.06 8.19 -0.35
N ASN A 413 2.65 9.29 -1.00
CA ASN A 413 1.28 9.79 -0.89
C ASN A 413 0.26 8.84 -1.53
N ARG A 414 0.65 8.09 -2.55
CA ARG A 414 -0.20 7.09 -3.17
C ARG A 414 -0.58 5.96 -2.21
N SER A 415 0.37 5.36 -1.50
CA SER A 415 0.08 4.39 -0.44
C SER A 415 -0.71 5.02 0.70
N PHE A 416 -0.48 6.30 1.01
CA PHE A 416 -1.19 6.97 2.10
C PHE A 416 -2.67 7.21 1.81
N ARG A 417 -3.04 7.45 0.55
CA ARG A 417 -4.36 8.01 0.21
C ARG A 417 -5.14 7.26 -0.87
N LEU A 418 -4.44 6.53 -1.73
CA LEU A 418 -5.02 5.96 -2.96
C LEU A 418 -4.99 4.43 -3.00
N ASN A 419 -4.03 3.81 -2.34
CA ASN A 419 -3.95 2.35 -2.30
C ASN A 419 -4.61 1.77 -1.05
N PHE A 420 -5.17 0.57 -1.21
CA PHE A 420 -5.42 -0.32 -0.10
C PHE A 420 -4.11 -1.02 0.24
N GLU A 421 -3.66 -0.87 1.48
CA GLU A 421 -2.40 -1.42 1.98
C GLU A 421 -2.65 -2.24 3.25
N ILE A 422 -1.65 -3.04 3.63
CA ILE A 422 -1.64 -3.78 4.89
C ILE A 422 -0.23 -3.80 5.45
N MET A 423 -0.11 -3.49 6.74
CA MET A 423 1.11 -3.66 7.52
C MET A 423 0.81 -4.60 8.70
N LEU A 424 1.78 -5.39 9.13
CA LEU A 424 1.75 -6.05 10.43
C LEU A 424 2.81 -5.40 11.31
N LEU A 425 2.38 -4.81 12.43
CA LEU A 425 3.27 -4.36 13.49
C LEU A 425 3.45 -5.50 14.48
N THR A 426 4.68 -5.90 14.72
CA THR A 426 5.05 -6.98 15.66
C THR A 426 5.94 -6.40 16.74
N VAL A 427 5.48 -6.50 17.99
CA VAL A 427 6.26 -6.12 19.17
C VAL A 427 6.82 -7.41 19.76
N ASP A 428 8.08 -7.66 19.44
CA ASP A 428 8.89 -8.77 19.91
C ASP A 428 10.37 -8.43 19.65
N ARG A 429 11.21 -8.65 20.67
CA ARG A 429 12.64 -8.30 20.59
C ARG A 429 13.41 -9.18 19.62
N ALA A 430 13.16 -10.49 19.61
CA ALA A 430 13.88 -11.41 18.74
C ALA A 430 13.56 -11.14 17.27
N PHE A 431 12.29 -10.87 16.95
CA PHE A 431 11.88 -10.46 15.62
C PHE A 431 12.45 -9.10 15.21
N ALA A 432 12.49 -8.12 16.12
CA ALA A 432 13.14 -6.83 15.87
C ALA A 432 14.65 -6.98 15.59
N ASP A 433 15.33 -7.88 16.31
CA ASP A 433 16.72 -8.22 16.07
C ASP A 433 16.91 -8.89 14.70
N ASP A 434 16.08 -9.86 14.32
CA ASP A 434 16.09 -10.47 12.98
C ASP A 434 15.95 -9.42 11.86
N VAL A 435 15.03 -8.46 12.03
CA VAL A 435 14.86 -7.33 11.10
C VAL A 435 16.10 -6.43 11.10
N ALA A 436 16.68 -6.14 12.26
CA ALA A 436 17.88 -5.33 12.38
C ALA A 436 19.08 -5.98 11.67
N TYR A 437 19.29 -7.29 11.83
CA TYR A 437 20.34 -8.04 11.13
C TYR A 437 20.14 -8.00 9.62
N MET A 438 18.90 -8.23 9.16
CA MET A 438 18.56 -8.15 7.75
C MET A 438 18.85 -6.75 7.17
N LEU A 439 18.40 -5.68 7.84
CA LEU A 439 18.61 -4.31 7.38
C LEU A 439 20.10 -3.90 7.44
N ALA A 440 20.85 -4.37 8.43
CA ALA A 440 22.28 -4.10 8.53
C ALA A 440 23.05 -4.69 7.33
N ASP A 441 22.73 -5.92 6.91
CA ASP A 441 23.29 -6.52 5.68
C ASP A 441 22.90 -5.71 4.43
N ASP A 442 21.66 -5.22 4.35
CA ASP A 442 21.23 -4.39 3.23
C ASP A 442 21.93 -3.01 3.21
N PHE A 443 22.12 -2.37 4.37
CA PHE A 443 22.91 -1.14 4.49
C PHE A 443 24.37 -1.34 4.12
N GLY A 444 24.95 -2.52 4.38
CA GLY A 444 26.30 -2.89 3.95
C GLY A 444 26.48 -2.93 2.42
N LYS A 445 25.39 -2.95 1.65
CA LYS A 445 25.35 -2.98 0.18
C LYS A 445 24.90 -1.63 -0.41
N ALA A 446 24.91 -0.59 0.41
CA ALA A 446 24.43 0.74 0.06
C ALA A 446 25.48 1.82 0.36
N SER A 447 25.38 2.96 -0.33
CA SER A 447 26.18 4.14 -0.01
C SER A 447 25.34 5.17 0.72
N LEU A 448 25.94 5.85 1.70
CA LEU A 448 25.33 6.99 2.36
C LEU A 448 25.27 8.17 1.38
N LEU A 449 24.07 8.74 1.20
CA LEU A 449 23.85 9.93 0.40
C LEU A 449 24.47 11.16 1.07
N ASN A 450 25.47 11.76 0.43
CA ASN A 450 26.03 13.00 0.92
C ASN A 450 25.09 14.17 0.59
N LYS A 451 24.67 14.90 1.63
CA LYS A 451 23.77 16.06 1.55
C LYS A 451 24.28 17.17 0.62
N ASP A 452 25.60 17.27 0.44
CA ASP A 452 26.25 18.29 -0.38
C ASP A 452 26.30 17.93 -1.88
N ASP A 453 26.13 16.67 -2.24
CA ASP A 453 26.16 16.20 -3.64
C ASP A 453 25.05 16.83 -4.49
N PHE A 454 23.97 17.29 -3.88
CA PHE A 454 22.92 18.01 -4.58
C PHE A 454 23.45 19.25 -5.35
N ARG A 455 24.50 19.90 -4.84
CA ARG A 455 25.11 21.07 -5.50
C ARG A 455 25.85 20.68 -6.79
N LEU A 456 26.27 19.43 -6.88
CA LEU A 456 26.96 18.86 -8.06
C LEU A 456 25.97 18.45 -9.16
N ILE A 457 24.68 18.32 -8.83
CA ILE A 457 23.63 17.97 -9.80
C ILE A 457 23.40 19.15 -10.76
N PRO A 458 23.39 18.94 -12.08
CA PRO A 458 23.10 19.99 -13.06
C PRO A 458 21.76 20.69 -12.80
N ARG A 459 21.71 22.02 -12.99
CA ARG A 459 20.52 22.85 -12.71
C ARG A 459 19.25 22.38 -13.42
N TRP A 460 19.38 21.87 -14.65
CA TRP A 460 18.24 21.33 -15.40
C TRP A 460 17.64 20.09 -14.72
N ARG A 461 18.46 19.21 -14.14
CA ARG A 461 18.00 18.04 -13.39
C ARG A 461 17.41 18.45 -12.05
N GLN A 462 18.01 19.42 -11.36
CA GLN A 462 17.41 19.99 -10.15
C GLN A 462 16.01 20.58 -10.43
N LEU A 463 15.81 21.23 -11.58
CA LEU A 463 14.50 21.69 -12.02
C LEU A 463 13.56 20.51 -12.29
N ALA A 464 14.01 19.48 -13.02
CA ALA A 464 13.21 18.28 -13.27
C ALA A 464 12.76 17.59 -11.96
N MET A 465 13.65 17.49 -10.97
CA MET A 465 13.33 16.98 -9.63
C MET A 465 12.23 17.80 -8.92
N ARG A 466 12.28 19.14 -9.03
CA ARG A 466 11.25 20.02 -8.45
C ARG A 466 9.92 19.89 -9.20
N ILE A 467 9.95 19.74 -10.52
CA ILE A 467 8.75 19.47 -11.32
C ILE A 467 8.17 18.11 -10.94
N ALA A 468 8.99 17.07 -10.79
CA ALA A 468 8.56 15.74 -10.35
C ALA A 468 7.84 15.79 -8.99
N ARG A 469 8.35 16.60 -8.05
CA ARG A 469 7.68 16.84 -6.75
C ARG A 469 6.28 17.46 -6.87
N LEU A 470 5.96 18.20 -7.92
CA LEU A 470 4.60 18.73 -8.12
C LEU A 470 3.57 17.62 -8.31
N PHE A 471 4.01 16.43 -8.75
CA PHE A 471 3.16 15.26 -8.86
C PHE A 471 3.02 14.49 -7.54
N ALA A 472 3.73 14.87 -6.46
CA ALA A 472 3.72 14.17 -5.17
C ALA A 472 2.32 13.75 -4.66
N PRO A 473 1.22 14.53 -4.81
CA PRO A 473 -0.10 14.11 -4.35
C PRO A 473 -0.65 12.82 -4.98
N ILE A 474 -0.12 12.39 -6.14
CA ILE A 474 -0.54 11.18 -6.87
C ILE A 474 0.55 10.11 -6.97
N LEU A 475 1.78 10.45 -6.55
CA LEU A 475 2.95 9.56 -6.58
C LEU A 475 2.99 8.62 -5.38
#